data_AF-A0A0K9GFH2-F1
#
_entry.id   AF-A0A0K9GFH2-F1
#
_cell.length_a   1.000
_cell.length_b   1.000
_cell.length_c   1.000
_cell.angle_alpha   90.00
_cell.angle_beta   90.00
_cell.angle_gamma   90.00
#
_symmetry.space_group_name_H-M   'P 1'
#
loop_
_entity.id
_entity.type
_entity.pdbx_description
1 polymer ?
#
loop_
_entity_poly.entity_id
_entity_poly.type
_entity_poly.pdbx_seq_one_letter_code
_entity_poly.pdbx_strand_id
1 'polypeptide(L)'
;MNRTPKIMEQLLDEEIDEQEFVDIIDDIYKQDCYIYAIIPDWEEDLLNQLSDDFVVIQKIKFPLIQIFPRTIGLLGYVKDRKKQYVYEFYLRSSTIDFFIFSELDISQHLNQISKKNLDLGELFKALKVPHITVGPDGQWLTIVEY
;
A
#
# COMPACT_ATOMS: atom_id res chain seq x y z
N MET A 1 -13.84 8.26 -22.74
CA MET A 1 -14.85 7.31 -22.21
C MET A 1 -14.72 7.30 -20.69
N ASN A 2 -15.75 7.72 -19.96
CA ASN A 2 -15.77 7.62 -18.50
C ASN A 2 -16.17 6.20 -18.11
N ARG A 3 -15.18 5.32 -17.92
CA ARG A 3 -15.41 4.04 -17.26
C ARG A 3 -15.54 4.32 -15.76
N THR A 4 -16.69 3.97 -15.20
CA THR A 4 -16.90 3.92 -13.75
C THR A 4 -16.02 2.80 -13.21
N PRO A 5 -15.26 3.02 -12.12
CA PRO A 5 -14.48 1.95 -11.53
C PRO A 5 -15.38 0.79 -11.13
N LYS A 6 -14.91 -0.44 -11.35
CA LYS A 6 -15.49 -1.63 -10.75
C LYS A 6 -14.79 -1.83 -9.40
N ILE A 7 -15.58 -1.77 -8.33
CA ILE A 7 -15.10 -1.95 -6.95
C ILE A 7 -15.62 -3.29 -6.47
N MET A 8 -14.73 -4.12 -5.96
CA MET A 8 -15.05 -5.40 -5.33
C MET A 8 -14.47 -5.42 -3.92
N GLU A 9 -15.24 -5.93 -2.97
CA GLU A 9 -14.79 -6.17 -1.61
C GLU A 9 -14.67 -7.68 -1.40
N GLN A 10 -13.53 -8.10 -0.87
CA GLN A 10 -13.25 -9.50 -0.53
C GLN A 10 -12.98 -9.59 0.96
N LEU A 11 -13.86 -10.29 1.68
CA LEU A 11 -13.67 -10.60 3.09
C LEU A 11 -12.51 -11.59 3.23
N LEU A 12 -11.65 -11.35 4.22
CA LEU A 12 -10.54 -12.23 4.57
C LEU A 12 -10.93 -13.12 5.75
N ASP A 13 -10.32 -14.30 5.82
CA ASP A 13 -10.45 -15.16 7.00
C ASP A 13 -9.77 -14.50 8.20
N GLU A 14 -10.35 -14.61 9.39
CA GLU A 14 -9.78 -14.08 10.63
C GLU A 14 -8.44 -14.75 10.97
N GLU A 15 -8.27 -16.01 10.56
CA GLU A 15 -7.06 -16.81 10.78
C GLU A 15 -6.21 -16.96 9.50
N ILE A 16 -6.41 -16.10 8.50
CA ILE A 16 -5.70 -16.19 7.22
C ILE A 16 -4.17 -16.22 7.42
N ASP A 17 -3.52 -17.22 6.84
CA ASP A 17 -2.07 -17.34 6.89
C ASP A 17 -1.36 -16.60 5.75
N GLU A 18 -0.02 -16.57 5.81
CA GLU A 18 0.80 -15.90 4.81
C GLU A 18 0.57 -16.45 3.40
N GLN A 19 0.52 -17.77 3.24
CA GLN A 19 0.39 -18.40 1.93
C GLN A 19 -1.00 -18.15 1.36
N GLU A 20 -2.04 -18.27 2.18
CA GLU A 20 -3.42 -17.98 1.78
C GLU A 20 -3.57 -16.52 1.33
N PHE A 21 -2.98 -15.58 2.06
CA PHE A 21 -3.01 -14.17 1.68
C PHE A 21 -2.24 -13.91 0.38
N VAL A 22 -1.04 -14.49 0.23
CA VAL A 22 -0.24 -14.38 -0.99
C VAL A 22 -0.99 -14.96 -2.19
N ASP A 23 -1.65 -16.11 -2.02
CA ASP A 23 -2.45 -16.76 -3.07
C ASP A 23 -3.60 -15.86 -3.54
N ILE A 24 -4.28 -15.16 -2.62
CA ILE A 24 -5.30 -14.15 -2.97
C ILE A 24 -4.70 -13.03 -3.82
N ILE A 25 -3.56 -12.48 -3.42
CA ILE A 25 -2.91 -11.41 -4.17
C ILE A 25 -2.39 -11.94 -5.52
N ASP A 26 -1.89 -13.17 -5.61
CA ASP A 26 -1.48 -13.83 -6.85
C ASP A 26 -2.67 -14.11 -7.78
N ASP A 27 -3.86 -14.33 -7.21
CA ASP A 27 -5.09 -14.49 -7.99
C ASP A 27 -5.56 -13.23 -8.68
N ILE A 28 -5.31 -12.09 -8.06
CA ILE A 28 -5.65 -10.79 -8.63
C ILE A 28 -4.48 -10.29 -9.51
N TYR A 29 -3.25 -10.38 -9.00
CA TYR A 29 -2.04 -9.81 -9.60
C TYR A 29 -1.06 -10.89 -10.03
N LYS A 30 -1.15 -11.29 -11.30
CA LYS A 30 -0.41 -12.44 -11.85
C LYS A 30 1.08 -12.18 -12.08
N GLN A 31 1.53 -10.93 -11.99
CA GLN A 31 2.93 -10.56 -12.27
C GLN A 31 3.56 -9.73 -11.14
N ASP A 32 4.10 -8.55 -11.46
CA ASP A 32 4.74 -7.63 -10.53
C ASP A 32 3.67 -7.09 -9.55
N CYS A 33 3.99 -7.05 -8.26
CA CYS A 33 3.21 -6.32 -7.25
C CYS A 33 4.03 -5.15 -6.73
N TYR A 34 3.57 -3.93 -6.94
CA TYR A 34 4.14 -2.74 -6.33
C TYR A 34 3.39 -2.45 -5.03
N ILE A 35 4.16 -2.30 -3.96
CA ILE A 35 3.64 -1.87 -2.66
C ILE A 35 4.05 -0.41 -2.48
N TYR A 36 3.09 0.49 -2.52
CA TYR A 36 3.30 1.91 -2.26
C TYR A 36 2.92 2.20 -0.84
N ALA A 37 3.81 2.84 -0.08
CA ALA A 37 3.56 3.07 1.34
C ALA A 37 4.14 4.39 1.84
N ILE A 38 3.50 4.93 2.88
CA ILE A 38 4.07 5.94 3.76
C ILE A 38 4.41 5.25 5.08
N ILE A 39 5.68 4.89 5.26
CA ILE A 39 6.15 4.17 6.46
C ILE A 39 6.66 5.19 7.47
N PRO A 40 6.11 5.24 8.70
CA PRO A 40 6.64 6.11 9.75
C PRO A 40 8.10 5.77 10.09
N ASP A 41 8.90 6.79 10.45
CA ASP A 41 10.33 6.62 10.74
C ASP A 41 10.63 5.77 11.99
N TRP A 42 9.65 5.55 12.86
CA TRP A 42 9.73 4.66 14.02
C TRP A 42 9.36 3.20 13.74
N GLU A 43 8.81 2.87 12.57
CA GLU A 43 8.59 1.49 12.12
C GLU A 43 9.93 0.88 11.64
N GLU A 44 10.93 0.88 12.52
CA GLU A 44 12.31 0.46 12.22
C GLU A 44 12.37 -1.00 11.76
N ASP A 45 11.57 -1.88 12.36
CA ASP A 45 11.55 -3.30 12.01
C ASP A 45 11.15 -3.52 10.55
N LEU A 46 10.06 -2.87 10.10
CA LEU A 46 9.63 -2.92 8.71
C LEU A 46 10.67 -2.28 7.79
N LEU A 47 11.21 -1.11 8.17
CA LEU A 47 12.21 -0.43 7.35
C LEU A 47 13.50 -1.25 7.19
N ASN A 48 13.92 -1.95 8.24
CA ASN A 48 15.08 -2.85 8.20
C ASN A 48 14.81 -4.06 7.30
N GLN A 49 13.61 -4.67 7.42
CA GLN A 49 13.19 -5.79 6.57
C GLN A 49 13.13 -5.42 5.09
N LEU A 50 12.73 -4.18 4.77
CA LEU A 50 12.63 -3.70 3.39
C LEU A 50 13.91 -3.01 2.89
N SER A 51 14.96 -2.90 3.71
CA SER A 51 16.06 -1.92 3.48
C SER A 51 16.74 -1.99 2.11
N ASP A 52 16.92 -3.19 1.55
CA ASP A 52 17.53 -3.37 0.23
C ASP A 52 16.55 -3.15 -0.94
N ASP A 53 15.24 -3.22 -0.68
CA ASP A 53 14.18 -3.24 -1.68
C ASP A 53 13.27 -1.99 -1.66
N PHE A 54 13.25 -1.21 -0.57
CA PHE A 54 12.41 -0.03 -0.43
C PHE A 54 13.04 1.21 -1.06
N VAL A 55 12.42 1.69 -2.13
CA VAL A 55 12.83 2.90 -2.82
C VAL A 55 12.13 4.11 -2.19
N VAL A 56 12.88 4.86 -1.37
CA VAL A 56 12.40 6.10 -0.77
C VAL A 56 12.32 7.20 -1.81
N ILE A 57 11.12 7.74 -2.01
CA ILE A 57 10.85 8.87 -2.90
C ILE A 57 10.96 10.19 -2.15
N GLN A 58 10.33 10.29 -0.98
CA GLN A 58 10.25 11.54 -0.26
C GLN A 58 10.07 11.33 1.25
N LYS A 59 10.70 12.20 2.04
CA LYS A 59 10.40 12.34 3.47
C LYS A 59 9.31 13.39 3.67
N ILE A 60 8.22 13.01 4.31
CA ILE A 60 7.04 13.85 4.52
C ILE A 60 6.88 14.10 6.02
N LYS A 61 6.74 15.38 6.40
CA LYS A 61 6.36 15.79 7.75
C LYS A 61 4.85 15.97 7.75
N PHE A 62 4.11 14.92 8.09
CA PHE A 62 2.66 14.97 8.15
C PHE A 62 2.20 14.94 9.61
N PRO A 63 1.12 15.64 10.00
CA PRO A 63 0.43 15.26 11.22
C PRO A 63 -0.22 13.92 10.92
N LEU A 64 0.43 12.81 11.27
CA LEU A 64 -0.27 11.55 11.41
C LEU A 64 -1.24 11.76 12.59
N ILE A 65 -2.41 12.35 12.34
CA ILE A 65 -3.40 12.68 13.37
C ILE A 65 -3.81 11.38 14.11
N GLN A 66 -3.65 10.24 13.43
CA GLN A 66 -3.93 8.90 13.92
C GLN A 66 -2.73 8.21 14.60
N ILE A 67 -1.50 8.74 14.46
CA ILE A 67 -0.29 8.07 14.96
C ILE A 67 0.54 9.04 15.80
N PHE A 68 0.58 8.80 17.11
CA PHE A 68 1.39 9.55 18.06
C PHE A 68 2.66 8.77 18.39
N PRO A 69 3.87 9.39 18.36
CA PRO A 69 4.13 10.82 18.21
C PRO A 69 4.10 11.33 16.74
N ARG A 70 3.94 12.64 16.57
CA ARG A 70 4.02 13.32 15.26
C ARG A 70 5.40 13.08 14.64
N THR A 71 5.46 12.22 13.64
CA THR A 71 6.69 11.62 13.12
C THR A 71 6.89 11.91 11.64
N ILE A 72 8.08 11.61 11.13
CA ILE A 72 8.39 11.76 9.70
C ILE A 72 7.94 10.46 9.01
N GLY A 73 7.15 10.57 7.95
CA GLY A 73 6.82 9.45 7.08
C GLY A 73 7.79 9.36 5.91
N LEU A 74 8.20 8.15 5.56
CA LEU A 74 8.95 7.82 4.35
C LEU A 74 7.96 7.35 3.28
N LEU A 75 7.66 8.22 2.32
CA LEU A 75 6.94 7.82 1.11
C LEU A 75 7.91 7.08 0.20
N GLY A 76 7.53 5.88 -0.19
CA GLY A 76 8.31 5.07 -1.11
C GLY A 76 7.49 3.92 -1.67
N TYR A 77 8.20 3.01 -2.31
CA TYR A 77 7.60 1.79 -2.83
C TYR A 77 8.57 0.62 -2.81
N VAL A 78 8.00 -0.58 -2.82
CA VAL A 78 8.70 -1.84 -3.07
C VAL A 78 8.20 -2.40 -4.38
N LYS A 79 9.12 -2.88 -5.23
CA LYS A 79 8.76 -3.72 -6.38
C LYS A 79 8.84 -5.18 -5.97
N ASP A 80 7.74 -5.70 -5.43
CA ASP A 80 7.67 -7.03 -4.83
C ASP A 80 7.21 -8.09 -5.84
N ARG A 81 8.15 -8.55 -6.67
CA ARG A 81 7.89 -9.59 -7.68
C ARG A 81 7.55 -10.95 -7.10
N LYS A 82 8.01 -11.22 -5.87
CA LYS A 82 7.83 -12.50 -5.19
C LYS A 82 6.67 -12.47 -4.21
N LYS A 83 6.02 -11.31 -4.07
CA LYS A 83 4.97 -11.06 -3.06
C LYS A 83 5.44 -11.42 -1.64
N GLN A 84 6.74 -11.28 -1.37
CA GLN A 84 7.34 -11.63 -0.08
C GLN A 84 7.04 -10.61 1.03
N TYR A 85 6.47 -9.46 0.67
CA TYR A 85 6.18 -8.37 1.60
C TYR A 85 4.68 -8.06 1.72
N VAL A 86 3.83 -8.58 0.83
CA VAL A 86 2.39 -8.24 0.86
C VAL A 86 1.73 -8.63 2.18
N TYR A 87 2.11 -9.78 2.75
CA TYR A 87 1.59 -10.23 4.03
C TYR A 87 2.13 -9.41 5.20
N GLU A 88 3.39 -8.98 5.15
CA GLU A 88 3.99 -8.12 6.18
C GLU A 88 3.31 -6.74 6.28
N PHE A 89 2.91 -6.18 5.14
CA PHE A 89 2.09 -4.97 5.11
C PHE A 89 0.68 -5.24 5.61
N TYR A 90 0.08 -6.37 5.25
CA TYR A 90 -1.22 -6.79 5.76
C TYR A 90 -1.23 -6.89 7.30
N LEU A 91 -0.24 -7.55 7.92
CA LEU A 91 -0.12 -7.66 9.38
C LEU A 91 -0.03 -6.30 10.09
N ARG A 92 0.45 -5.27 9.38
CA ARG A 92 0.60 -3.89 9.87
C ARG A 92 -0.54 -2.98 9.44
N SER A 93 -1.61 -3.50 8.84
CA SER A 93 -2.79 -2.70 8.43
C SER A 93 -3.42 -1.87 9.57
N SER A 94 -3.30 -2.34 10.81
CA SER A 94 -3.77 -1.63 12.00
C SER A 94 -2.82 -0.52 12.49
N THR A 95 -1.54 -0.53 12.08
CA THR A 95 -0.52 0.43 12.52
C THR A 95 -0.02 1.35 11.39
N ILE A 96 -0.15 0.90 10.15
CA ILE A 96 0.22 1.58 8.91
C ILE A 96 -1.00 1.55 7.99
N ASP A 97 -1.83 2.59 8.06
CA ASP A 97 -3.03 2.77 7.22
C ASP A 97 -2.73 3.39 5.84
N PHE A 98 -1.46 3.64 5.53
CA PHE A 98 -1.02 4.36 4.33
C PHE A 98 -0.27 3.49 3.33
N PHE A 99 -0.80 2.32 2.97
CA PHE A 99 -0.24 1.51 1.88
C PHE A 99 -1.28 1.01 0.88
N ILE A 100 -0.83 0.74 -0.34
CA ILE A 100 -1.63 0.27 -1.47
C ILE A 100 -0.82 -0.71 -2.32
N PHE A 101 -1.49 -1.75 -2.80
CA PHE A 101 -0.94 -2.68 -3.79
C PHE A 101 -1.40 -2.31 -5.21
N SER A 102 -0.53 -2.48 -6.20
CA SER A 102 -0.88 -2.32 -7.61
C SER A 102 0.07 -3.10 -8.52
N GLU A 103 -0.40 -3.57 -9.66
CA GLU A 103 0.49 -4.14 -10.70
C GLU A 103 1.22 -3.07 -11.52
N LEU A 104 0.79 -1.81 -11.45
CA LEU A 104 1.32 -0.74 -12.29
C LEU A 104 2.39 0.08 -11.57
N ASP A 105 3.47 0.35 -12.29
CA ASP A 105 4.50 1.30 -11.87
C ASP A 105 3.99 2.74 -12.06
N ILE A 106 3.79 3.45 -10.95
CA ILE A 106 3.42 4.86 -10.91
C ILE A 106 4.45 5.70 -10.15
N SER A 107 5.65 5.16 -9.91
CA SER A 107 6.73 5.82 -9.15
C SER A 107 7.04 7.23 -9.66
N GLN A 108 6.94 7.45 -10.98
CA GLN A 108 7.13 8.76 -11.60
C GLN A 108 6.08 9.79 -11.18
N HIS A 109 4.84 9.38 -10.93
CA HIS A 109 3.75 10.26 -10.51
C HIS A 109 3.89 10.68 -9.04
N LEU A 110 4.43 9.82 -8.19
CA LEU A 110 4.64 10.11 -6.77
C LEU A 110 5.65 11.25 -6.52
N ASN A 111 6.65 11.38 -7.40
CA ASN A 111 7.63 12.47 -7.33
C ASN A 111 7.02 13.87 -7.55
N GLN A 112 5.85 13.94 -8.18
CA GLN A 112 5.21 15.21 -8.59
C GLN A 112 4.21 15.72 -7.55
N ILE A 113 3.97 14.96 -6.48
CA ILE A 113 2.92 15.25 -5.51
C ILE A 113 3.34 16.35 -4.54
N SER A 114 2.43 17.31 -4.30
CA SER A 114 2.63 18.35 -3.30
C SER A 114 2.54 17.77 -1.89
N LYS A 115 3.49 18.14 -1.02
CA LYS A 115 3.69 17.58 0.34
C LYS A 115 2.52 17.74 1.32
N LYS A 116 1.42 18.38 0.94
CA LYS A 116 0.29 18.66 1.84
C LYS A 116 -0.86 17.71 1.52
N ASN A 117 -1.16 16.83 2.48
CA ASN A 117 -2.32 15.93 2.48
C ASN A 117 -2.29 14.86 1.37
N LEU A 118 -1.22 14.07 1.31
CA LEU A 118 -1.15 12.93 0.41
C LEU A 118 -2.02 11.79 0.93
N ASP A 119 -3.05 11.45 0.16
CA ASP A 119 -3.85 10.24 0.30
C ASP A 119 -3.55 9.35 -0.92
N LEU A 120 -2.94 8.19 -0.68
CA LEU A 120 -2.57 7.26 -1.76
C LEU A 120 -3.83 6.72 -2.46
N GLY A 121 -4.91 6.44 -1.73
CA GLY A 121 -6.15 5.92 -2.32
C GLY A 121 -6.76 6.91 -3.30
N GLU A 122 -6.88 8.17 -2.88
CA GLU A 122 -7.40 9.23 -3.77
C GLU A 122 -6.47 9.51 -4.95
N LEU A 123 -5.14 9.39 -4.77
CA LEU A 123 -4.19 9.50 -5.87
C LEU A 123 -4.42 8.41 -6.92
N PHE A 124 -4.49 7.14 -6.50
CA PHE A 124 -4.70 6.02 -7.41
C PHE A 124 -6.04 6.12 -8.13
N LYS A 125 -7.08 6.58 -7.43
CA LYS A 125 -8.39 6.85 -8.05
C LYS A 125 -8.33 7.96 -9.09
N ALA A 126 -7.62 9.05 -8.81
CA ALA A 126 -7.45 10.16 -9.76
C ALA A 126 -6.67 9.74 -11.02
N LEU A 127 -5.66 8.89 -10.84
CA LEU A 127 -4.87 8.33 -11.95
C LEU A 127 -5.58 7.18 -12.69
N LYS A 128 -6.71 6.69 -12.17
CA LYS A 128 -7.44 5.51 -12.69
C LYS A 128 -6.55 4.28 -12.80
N VAL A 129 -5.73 4.07 -11.77
CA VAL A 129 -4.81 2.96 -11.70
C VAL A 129 -5.48 1.84 -10.88
N PRO A 130 -5.59 0.61 -11.41
CA PRO A 130 -6.07 -0.51 -10.64
C PRO A 130 -5.24 -0.73 -9.38
N HIS A 131 -5.90 -0.93 -8.25
CA HIS A 131 -5.23 -1.03 -6.96
C HIS A 131 -6.04 -1.86 -5.97
N ILE A 132 -5.34 -2.37 -4.96
CA ILE A 132 -5.93 -3.02 -3.78
C ILE A 132 -5.56 -2.22 -2.55
N THR A 133 -6.55 -1.96 -1.70
CA THR A 133 -6.34 -1.45 -0.35
C THR A 133 -6.79 -2.48 0.68
N VAL A 134 -6.18 -2.47 1.85
CA VAL A 134 -6.59 -3.31 2.99
C VAL A 134 -7.44 -2.45 3.92
N GLY A 135 -8.53 -3.01 4.46
CA GLY A 135 -9.34 -2.35 5.49
C GLY A 135 -8.51 -2.01 6.74
N PRO A 136 -8.90 -1.00 7.53
CA PRO A 136 -8.14 -0.57 8.72
C PRO A 136 -7.93 -1.65 9.79
N ASP A 137 -8.77 -2.66 9.79
CA ASP A 137 -8.77 -3.82 10.70
C ASP A 137 -8.27 -5.10 10.02
N GLY A 138 -7.79 -5.01 8.77
CA GLY A 138 -7.36 -6.17 8.00
C GLY A 138 -8.50 -7.12 7.59
N GLN A 139 -9.77 -6.78 7.82
CA GLN A 139 -10.84 -7.76 7.62
C GLN A 139 -11.25 -7.95 6.16
N TRP A 140 -10.95 -6.99 5.28
CA TRP A 140 -11.27 -7.09 3.87
C TRP A 140 -10.24 -6.41 2.97
N LEU A 141 -10.21 -6.84 1.72
CA LEU A 141 -9.56 -6.17 0.61
C LEU A 141 -10.58 -5.38 -0.19
N THR A 142 -10.24 -4.15 -0.56
CA THR A 142 -10.97 -3.38 -1.58
C THR A 142 -10.17 -3.41 -2.87
N ILE A 143 -10.72 -4.05 -3.90
CA ILE A 143 -10.12 -4.23 -5.22
C ILE A 143 -10.79 -3.24 -6.18
N VAL A 144 -10.02 -2.35 -6.78
CA VAL A 144 -10.50 -1.32 -7.71
C VAL A 144 -9.94 -1.56 -9.10
N GLU A 145 -10.82 -1.68 -10.10
CA GLU A 145 -10.49 -1.89 -11.52
C GLU A 145 -11.09 -0.78 -12.40
N TYR A 146 -10.49 -0.45 -13.55
CA TYR A 146 -10.87 0.65 -14.46
C TYR A 146 -11.06 0.25 -15.93
#